data_AF-A0A3B8VM94-F1
#
_entry.id   AF-A0A3B8VM94-F1
#
_cell.length_a   1.000
_cell.length_b   1.000
_cell.length_c   1.000
_cell.angle_alpha   90.00
_cell.angle_beta   90.00
_cell.angle_gamma   90.00
#
_symmetry.space_group_name_H-M   'P 1'
#
loop_
_entity.id
_entity.type
_entity.pdbx_description
1 polymer ?
#
loop_
_entity_poly.entity_id
_entity_poly.type
_entity_poly.pdbx_seq_one_letter_code
_entity_poly.pdbx_strand_id
1 'polypeptide(L)'
;MVKRFLISALTVLSICAILVAPIYAQSDSTDTNASMQKAIAQNLWDDVLLIASDMLIENPNVGDGYYYTALAFYRLGDVEKAREYLAFTEDFDEESLQTLVAEIHEEMNYNESLEQAASQIGSIQQSGNAAVAADEWQELWTQDKSQVDFALNAVQLFVQQKRYLEALEVLGDPTLRTVSEANQAIRAINSTPEMVAHYAYNNAMRDGGIALSGGNYQQAISQFNTALRVRPNDVDATRFKRESEDELAWETAKAVNSIDSYDVYVSGNTNKKYLAEAKSIIRDGLFFHGRNNAENDNVQLAEYNLNRFASEYPTDPSVAESRNLLCSMYIRIGDRNSSGTTVGAQRTAVDYYTRAQNVCDTDGGLGSKITRSNRKATNWARPSQAFMAFTYDDLSTYGLTIGNLHTRGAGFYLTARANEALFNASDLYTVDDNGNLDGANSSYSYRDAGGRQIINGEGLIGLTYEIGYPLWLFAGAGVAYNAEQWEIDEYLRGDFYETQWIRNTDQSNYEPVFEIGAILNFSGFHLQAGIKGYDAERTFITLGGGFSF
;
A
#
# COMPACT_ATOMS: atom_id res chain seq x y z
N MET A 1 39.97 16.23 47.28
CA MET A 1 38.80 16.12 48.18
C MET A 1 38.76 14.66 48.66
N VAL A 2 38.80 14.28 49.95
CA VAL A 2 37.98 14.67 51.14
C VAL A 2 36.56 14.08 51.04
N LYS A 3 36.05 13.13 51.84
CA LYS A 3 36.46 12.39 53.10
C LYS A 3 36.37 10.85 52.86
N ARG A 4 36.87 9.86 53.62
CA ARG A 4 37.62 9.69 54.90
C ARG A 4 36.84 9.54 56.26
N PHE A 5 36.33 8.34 56.58
CA PHE A 5 36.06 7.74 57.92
C PHE A 5 36.25 6.18 57.79
N LEU A 6 36.89 5.36 58.66
CA LEU A 6 36.90 5.12 60.13
C LEU A 6 35.62 4.38 60.62
N ILE A 7 35.59 3.34 61.50
CA ILE A 7 36.51 2.64 62.46
C ILE A 7 36.17 1.10 62.42
N SER A 8 36.97 0.03 62.67
CA SER A 8 38.37 -0.26 63.12
C SER A 8 38.61 -0.78 64.58
N ALA A 9 38.33 -2.07 64.88
CA ALA A 9 38.79 -2.86 66.07
C ALA A 9 38.85 -4.38 65.72
N LEU A 10 39.82 -5.22 66.13
CA LEU A 10 40.26 -5.72 67.47
C LEU A 10 39.14 -6.47 68.22
N THR A 11 39.21 -7.76 68.58
CA THR A 11 40.29 -8.63 69.14
C THR A 11 40.68 -8.29 70.58
N VAL A 12 40.19 -9.09 71.55
CA VAL A 12 40.73 -9.45 72.89
C VAL A 12 39.73 -10.47 73.47
N LEU A 13 40.09 -11.76 73.59
CA LEU A 13 40.62 -12.40 74.80
C LEU A 13 39.86 -12.07 76.10
N SER A 14 38.91 -12.91 76.51
CA SER A 14 38.34 -12.89 77.88
C SER A 14 38.62 -14.21 78.56
N ILE A 15 39.65 -14.23 79.41
CA ILE A 15 39.98 -15.38 80.27
C ILE A 15 39.06 -15.29 81.49
N CYS A 16 38.16 -16.26 81.64
CA CYS A 16 37.42 -16.47 82.89
C CYS A 16 37.77 -17.85 83.45
N ALA A 17 38.77 -17.88 84.34
CA ALA A 17 39.20 -19.11 84.99
C ALA A 17 38.21 -19.50 86.10
N ILE A 18 37.51 -20.61 85.91
CA ILE A 18 36.70 -21.24 86.96
C ILE A 18 37.46 -22.47 87.46
N LEU A 19 38.12 -22.29 88.62
CA LEU A 19 38.65 -23.38 89.43
C LEU A 19 37.49 -24.09 90.14
N VAL A 20 37.18 -25.31 89.73
CA VAL A 20 36.41 -26.28 90.54
C VAL A 20 37.24 -27.55 90.66
N ALA A 21 37.22 -28.15 91.85
CA ALA A 21 38.12 -29.25 92.21
C ALA A 21 37.75 -30.58 91.53
N PRO A 22 38.71 -31.52 91.39
CA PRO A 22 38.42 -32.90 90.98
C PRO A 22 37.61 -33.62 92.06
N ILE A 23 36.28 -33.56 91.96
CA ILE A 23 35.40 -34.46 92.69
C ILE A 23 35.43 -35.79 91.93
N TYR A 24 36.31 -36.70 92.36
CA TYR A 24 36.15 -38.13 92.07
C TYR A 24 34.91 -38.64 92.80
N ALA A 25 33.75 -38.40 92.21
CA ALA A 25 32.54 -39.12 92.56
C ALA A 25 32.75 -40.57 92.11
N GLN A 26 32.79 -41.49 93.08
CA GLN A 26 32.55 -42.90 92.76
C GLN A 26 31.08 -43.00 92.35
N SER A 27 30.83 -43.07 91.05
CA SER A 27 29.52 -43.41 90.53
C SER A 27 29.22 -44.86 90.91
N ASP A 28 28.16 -45.07 91.70
CA ASP A 28 27.52 -46.39 91.80
C ASP A 28 27.32 -46.94 90.38
N SER A 29 27.81 -48.15 90.11
CA SER A 29 28.05 -48.72 88.77
C SER A 29 27.00 -48.31 87.73
N THR A 30 27.28 -47.22 87.01
CA THR A 30 26.36 -46.62 86.05
C THR A 30 26.37 -47.44 84.78
N ASP A 31 25.26 -48.12 84.53
CA ASP A 31 24.90 -48.85 83.30
C ASP A 31 25.76 -48.44 82.08
N THR A 32 26.79 -49.26 81.81
CA THR A 32 27.76 -49.05 80.74
C THR A 32 27.08 -49.05 79.38
N ASN A 33 26.02 -49.86 79.22
CA ASN A 33 25.20 -49.90 78.01
C ASN A 33 24.40 -48.60 77.83
N ALA A 34 23.81 -48.03 78.90
CA ALA A 34 23.16 -46.72 78.81
C ALA A 34 24.13 -45.58 78.40
N SER A 35 25.40 -45.68 78.77
CA SER A 35 26.45 -44.74 78.34
C SER A 35 26.84 -44.97 76.87
N MET A 36 27.00 -46.23 76.47
CA MET A 36 27.27 -46.67 75.09
C MET A 36 26.18 -46.18 74.11
N GLN A 37 24.91 -46.51 74.39
CA GLN A 37 23.76 -46.13 73.56
C GLN A 37 23.62 -44.61 73.45
N LYS A 38 23.96 -43.86 74.49
CA LYS A 38 23.99 -42.39 74.45
C LYS A 38 25.11 -41.87 73.54
N ALA A 39 26.31 -42.44 73.59
CA ALA A 39 27.42 -42.05 72.72
C ALA A 39 27.10 -42.34 71.24
N ILE A 40 26.54 -43.52 70.94
CA ILE A 40 26.04 -43.90 69.60
C ILE A 40 24.97 -42.91 69.12
N ALA A 41 23.95 -42.64 69.94
CA ALA A 41 22.88 -41.68 69.62
C ALA A 41 23.37 -40.22 69.47
N GLN A 42 24.62 -39.91 69.85
CA GLN A 42 25.27 -38.62 69.69
C GLN A 42 26.37 -38.63 68.61
N ASN A 43 26.59 -39.76 67.91
CA ASN A 43 27.68 -39.99 66.95
C ASN A 43 29.08 -39.72 67.52
N LEU A 44 29.27 -39.96 68.83
CA LEU A 44 30.54 -39.75 69.53
C LEU A 44 31.39 -41.03 69.42
N TRP A 45 31.83 -41.38 68.21
CA TRP A 45 32.45 -42.68 67.94
C TRP A 45 33.79 -42.90 68.67
N ASP A 46 34.53 -41.84 69.00
CA ASP A 46 35.69 -41.92 69.90
C ASP A 46 35.30 -42.35 71.33
N ASP A 47 34.17 -41.85 71.85
CA ASP A 47 33.65 -42.23 73.17
C ASP A 47 33.07 -43.67 73.13
N VAL A 48 32.41 -44.07 72.03
CA VAL A 48 31.98 -45.46 71.79
C VAL A 48 33.18 -46.40 71.82
N LEU A 49 34.26 -46.07 71.12
CA LEU A 49 35.50 -46.86 71.10
C LEU A 49 36.13 -47.00 72.49
N LEU A 50 36.13 -45.92 73.28
CA LEU A 50 36.66 -45.92 74.65
C LEU A 50 35.81 -46.82 75.58
N ILE A 51 34.49 -46.63 75.60
CA ILE A 51 33.59 -47.41 76.45
C ILE A 51 33.61 -48.90 76.04
N ALA A 52 33.71 -49.22 74.75
CA ALA A 52 33.80 -50.59 74.28
C ALA A 52 35.12 -51.25 74.67
N SER A 53 36.22 -50.49 74.67
CA SER A 53 37.52 -50.94 75.19
C SER A 53 37.48 -51.24 76.68
N ASP A 54 36.79 -50.40 77.48
CA ASP A 54 36.59 -50.65 78.91
C ASP A 54 35.71 -51.90 79.15
N MET A 55 34.65 -52.11 78.36
CA MET A 55 33.84 -53.35 78.41
C MET A 55 34.67 -54.61 78.13
N LEU A 56 35.62 -54.55 77.18
CA LEU A 56 36.56 -55.64 76.90
C LEU A 56 37.56 -55.90 78.02
N ILE A 57 37.94 -54.86 78.78
CA ILE A 57 38.82 -54.99 79.95
C ILE A 57 38.05 -55.58 81.15
N GLU A 58 36.79 -55.17 81.36
CA GLU A 58 35.94 -55.67 82.44
C GLU A 58 35.48 -57.12 82.20
N ASN A 59 35.10 -57.47 80.97
CA ASN A 59 34.67 -58.83 80.63
C ASN A 59 34.99 -59.21 79.16
N PRO A 60 36.19 -59.75 78.87
CA PRO A 60 36.59 -60.17 77.52
C PRO A 60 35.85 -61.43 77.01
N ASN A 61 34.86 -61.94 77.74
CA ASN A 61 34.02 -63.07 77.32
C ASN A 61 32.58 -62.64 76.99
N VAL A 62 32.37 -61.37 76.59
CA VAL A 62 31.09 -60.85 76.11
C VAL A 62 31.29 -60.16 74.76
N GLY A 63 30.58 -60.64 73.75
CA GLY A 63 30.74 -60.20 72.36
C GLY A 63 30.42 -58.73 72.11
N ASP A 64 29.51 -58.12 72.90
CA ASP A 64 29.15 -56.69 72.83
C ASP A 64 30.39 -55.78 72.79
N GLY A 65 31.40 -56.05 73.63
CA GLY A 65 32.61 -55.23 73.69
C GLY A 65 33.39 -55.24 72.37
N TYR A 66 33.48 -56.40 71.71
CA TYR A 66 34.12 -56.54 70.40
C TYR A 66 33.26 -55.89 69.30
N TYR A 67 31.94 -56.10 69.33
CA TYR A 67 31.00 -55.51 68.39
C TYR A 67 30.98 -53.98 68.43
N TYR A 68 30.84 -53.36 69.60
CA TYR A 68 30.86 -51.89 69.71
C TYR A 68 32.24 -51.31 69.36
N THR A 69 33.33 -52.04 69.62
CA THR A 69 34.68 -51.65 69.19
C THR A 69 34.79 -51.67 67.66
N ALA A 70 34.29 -52.71 67.00
CA ALA A 70 34.24 -52.81 65.54
C ALA A 70 33.36 -51.73 64.90
N LEU A 71 32.15 -51.52 65.44
CA LEU A 71 31.24 -50.46 64.99
C LEU A 71 31.89 -49.08 65.10
N ALA A 72 32.60 -48.81 66.20
CA ALA A 72 33.33 -47.56 66.37
C ALA A 72 34.46 -47.41 65.33
N PHE A 73 35.31 -48.43 65.14
CA PHE A 73 36.36 -48.38 64.12
C PHE A 73 35.79 -48.20 62.71
N TYR A 74 34.71 -48.89 62.37
CA TYR A 74 34.02 -48.76 61.09
C TYR A 74 33.50 -47.32 60.87
N ARG A 75 32.83 -46.74 61.88
CA ARG A 75 32.30 -45.36 61.83
C ARG A 75 33.40 -44.29 61.87
N LEU A 76 34.60 -44.63 62.34
CA LEU A 76 35.82 -43.82 62.28
C LEU A 76 36.62 -44.03 60.97
N GLY A 77 36.18 -44.93 60.09
CA GLY A 77 36.82 -45.21 58.79
C GLY A 77 37.96 -46.23 58.81
N ASP A 78 38.21 -46.90 59.94
CA ASP A 78 39.23 -47.95 60.09
C ASP A 78 38.63 -49.33 59.82
N VAL A 79 38.21 -49.54 58.56
CA VAL A 79 37.44 -50.72 58.11
C VAL A 79 38.18 -52.04 58.36
N GLU A 80 39.52 -52.04 58.24
CA GLU A 80 40.32 -53.25 58.49
C GLU A 80 40.38 -53.61 59.97
N LYS A 81 40.46 -52.63 60.90
CA LYS A 81 40.27 -52.92 62.33
C LYS A 81 38.84 -53.33 62.65
N ALA A 82 37.83 -52.77 61.98
CA ALA A 82 36.46 -53.25 62.15
C ALA A 82 36.35 -54.75 61.81
N ARG A 83 36.98 -55.20 60.72
CA ARG A 83 37.09 -56.64 60.36
C ARG A 83 37.81 -57.46 61.43
N GLU A 84 38.95 -56.97 61.93
CA GLU A 84 39.70 -57.63 63.00
C GLU A 84 38.86 -57.81 64.29
N TYR A 85 38.08 -56.80 64.67
CA TYR A 85 37.22 -56.88 65.86
C TYR A 85 35.92 -57.67 65.63
N LEU A 86 35.33 -57.68 64.43
CA LEU A 86 34.21 -58.57 64.10
C LEU A 86 34.63 -60.04 64.08
N ALA A 87 35.85 -60.37 63.65
CA ALA A 87 36.34 -61.75 63.69
C ALA A 87 36.33 -62.35 65.11
N PHE A 88 36.51 -61.54 66.16
CA PHE A 88 36.35 -62.00 67.55
C PHE A 88 34.87 -62.15 67.97
N THR A 89 33.91 -61.54 67.27
CA THR A 89 32.47 -61.73 67.53
C THR A 89 31.93 -63.05 67.00
N GLU A 90 32.59 -63.66 65.99
CA GLU A 90 32.17 -64.93 65.37
C GLU A 90 32.17 -66.12 66.36
N ASP A 91 33.03 -66.09 67.38
CA ASP A 91 33.14 -67.14 68.42
C ASP A 91 31.97 -67.14 69.45
N PHE A 92 31.05 -66.18 69.40
CA PHE A 92 29.94 -66.04 70.35
C PHE A 92 28.58 -66.50 69.79
N ASP A 93 28.02 -67.56 70.38
CA ASP A 93 26.74 -68.20 70.01
C ASP A 93 25.49 -67.42 70.47
N GLU A 94 25.50 -66.08 70.38
CA GLU A 94 24.36 -65.22 70.73
C GLU A 94 23.63 -64.68 69.50
N GLU A 95 22.38 -65.11 69.30
CA GLU A 95 21.52 -64.73 68.16
C GLU A 95 21.35 -63.21 68.00
N SER A 96 21.24 -62.47 69.11
CA SER A 96 21.19 -60.99 69.14
C SER A 96 22.44 -60.36 68.52
N LEU A 97 23.61 -60.84 68.94
CA LEU A 97 24.91 -60.34 68.50
C LEU A 97 25.17 -60.71 67.04
N GLN A 98 24.93 -61.96 66.66
CA GLN A 98 25.11 -62.46 65.29
C GLN A 98 24.24 -61.68 64.28
N THR A 99 23.04 -61.24 64.69
CA THR A 99 22.20 -60.35 63.88
C THR A 99 22.88 -59.01 63.62
N LEU A 100 23.36 -58.33 64.67
CA LEU A 100 24.03 -57.03 64.57
C LEU A 100 25.37 -57.11 63.80
N VAL A 101 26.11 -58.20 63.98
CA VAL A 101 27.35 -58.50 63.26
C VAL A 101 27.08 -58.68 61.77
N ALA A 102 26.01 -59.40 61.40
CA ALA A 102 25.58 -59.54 60.01
C ALA A 102 25.17 -58.20 59.38
N GLU A 103 24.44 -57.34 60.12
CA GLU A 103 24.07 -55.98 59.66
C GLU A 103 25.32 -55.13 59.35
N ILE A 104 26.33 -55.12 60.22
CA ILE A 104 27.59 -54.40 59.96
C ILE A 104 28.36 -55.02 58.78
N HIS A 105 28.42 -56.35 58.66
CA HIS A 105 29.06 -56.99 57.51
C HIS A 105 28.36 -56.67 56.20
N GLU A 106 27.03 -56.62 56.14
CA GLU A 106 26.30 -56.19 54.94
C GLU A 106 26.63 -54.74 54.59
N GLU A 107 26.64 -53.82 55.57
CA GLU A 107 26.98 -52.42 55.34
C GLU A 107 28.44 -52.21 54.89
N MET A 108 29.38 -52.94 55.49
CA MET A 108 30.81 -52.91 55.11
C MET A 108 31.07 -53.49 53.72
N ASN A 109 30.41 -54.60 53.37
CA ASN A 109 30.50 -55.19 52.03
C ASN A 109 29.84 -54.30 50.97
N TYR A 110 28.74 -53.63 51.32
CA TYR A 110 28.09 -52.65 50.46
C TYR A 110 29.01 -51.45 50.19
N ASN A 111 29.59 -50.85 51.23
CA ASN A 111 30.51 -49.72 51.08
C ASN A 111 31.80 -50.11 50.34
N GLU A 112 32.37 -51.30 50.56
CA GLU A 112 33.48 -51.77 49.70
C GLU A 112 33.05 -51.89 48.24
N SER A 113 31.83 -52.37 47.95
CA SER A 113 31.34 -52.47 46.56
C SER A 113 31.18 -51.08 45.91
N LEU A 114 30.77 -50.07 46.68
CA LEU A 114 30.72 -48.67 46.24
C LEU A 114 32.13 -48.11 45.99
N GLU A 115 33.11 -48.38 46.87
CA GLU A 115 34.51 -47.96 46.67
C GLU A 115 35.15 -48.65 45.46
N GLN A 116 34.91 -49.95 45.26
CA GLN A 116 35.38 -50.70 44.10
C GLN A 116 34.76 -50.15 42.80
N ALA A 117 33.48 -49.79 42.80
CA ALA A 117 32.82 -49.13 41.68
C ALA A 117 33.40 -47.73 41.42
N ALA A 118 33.51 -46.89 42.44
CA ALA A 118 34.12 -45.55 42.39
C ALA A 118 35.55 -45.58 41.81
N SER A 119 36.36 -46.58 42.22
CA SER A 119 37.70 -46.83 41.68
C SER A 119 37.69 -47.21 40.19
N GLN A 120 36.77 -48.09 39.78
CA GLN A 120 36.58 -48.43 38.37
C GLN A 120 36.16 -47.22 37.53
N ILE A 121 35.21 -46.40 38.00
CA ILE A 121 34.77 -45.17 37.34
C ILE A 121 35.93 -44.16 37.25
N GLY A 122 36.76 -44.05 38.29
CA GLY A 122 38.00 -43.29 38.27
C GLY A 122 38.98 -43.75 37.17
N SER A 123 39.04 -45.05 36.88
CA SER A 123 39.83 -45.59 35.76
C SER A 123 39.21 -45.26 34.38
N ILE A 124 37.88 -45.28 34.26
CA ILE A 124 37.15 -44.86 33.05
C ILE A 124 37.43 -43.37 32.77
N GLN A 125 37.39 -42.53 33.81
CA GLN A 125 37.75 -41.11 33.72
C GLN A 125 39.21 -40.90 33.30
N GLN A 126 40.16 -41.65 33.87
CA GLN A 126 41.58 -41.60 33.48
C GLN A 126 41.84 -42.10 32.05
N SER A 127 41.01 -43.00 31.52
CA SER A 127 41.06 -43.44 30.11
C SER A 127 40.65 -42.35 29.10
N GLY A 128 40.14 -41.21 29.60
CA GLY A 128 39.63 -40.10 28.79
C GLY A 128 38.13 -40.21 28.45
N ASN A 129 37.46 -41.29 28.86
CA ASN A 129 36.03 -41.48 28.62
C ASN A 129 35.17 -40.77 29.70
N ALA A 130 35.29 -39.44 29.75
CA ALA A 130 34.56 -38.59 30.70
C ALA A 130 33.02 -38.71 30.56
N ALA A 131 32.52 -39.11 29.40
CA ALA A 131 31.09 -39.33 29.16
C ALA A 131 30.56 -40.47 30.03
N VAL A 132 31.03 -41.68 29.79
CA VAL A 132 30.64 -42.86 30.56
C VAL A 132 30.95 -42.66 32.04
N ALA A 133 32.11 -42.10 32.40
CA ALA A 133 32.41 -41.83 33.80
C ALA A 133 31.41 -40.89 34.50
N ALA A 134 30.84 -39.91 33.80
CA ALA A 134 29.82 -39.02 34.37
C ALA A 134 28.48 -39.74 34.60
N ASP A 135 28.08 -40.57 33.63
CA ASP A 135 26.84 -41.34 33.69
C ASP A 135 26.92 -42.42 34.79
N GLU A 136 28.06 -43.12 34.91
CA GLU A 136 28.32 -44.12 35.96
C GLU A 136 28.40 -43.50 37.37
N TRP A 137 29.02 -42.32 37.54
CA TRP A 137 28.99 -41.60 38.83
C TRP A 137 27.56 -41.19 39.21
N GLN A 138 26.72 -40.81 38.24
CA GLN A 138 25.30 -40.52 38.49
C GLN A 138 24.52 -41.79 38.87
N GLU A 139 24.80 -42.93 38.24
CA GLU A 139 24.17 -44.21 38.61
C GLU A 139 24.58 -44.65 40.02
N LEU A 140 25.87 -44.57 40.36
CA LEU A 140 26.37 -44.93 41.70
C LEU A 140 25.78 -44.03 42.81
N TRP A 141 25.67 -42.72 42.56
CA TRP A 141 24.92 -41.81 43.45
C TRP A 141 23.42 -42.09 43.52
N THR A 142 22.83 -42.64 42.45
CA THR A 142 21.41 -43.02 42.46
C THR A 142 21.17 -44.27 43.30
N GLN A 143 22.19 -45.12 43.50
CA GLN A 143 22.16 -46.26 44.41
C GLN A 143 22.26 -45.82 45.88
N ASP A 144 23.23 -44.95 46.22
CA ASP A 144 23.30 -44.29 47.55
C ASP A 144 23.36 -42.76 47.44
N LYS A 145 22.23 -42.10 47.73
CA LYS A 145 22.10 -40.65 47.72
C LYS A 145 22.75 -39.93 48.91
N SER A 146 23.26 -40.66 49.90
CA SER A 146 24.07 -40.09 50.98
C SER A 146 25.48 -39.72 50.50
N GLN A 147 25.98 -40.37 49.45
CA GLN A 147 27.30 -40.14 48.84
C GLN A 147 27.30 -38.87 47.97
N VAL A 148 27.25 -37.70 48.61
CA VAL A 148 27.24 -36.38 47.96
C VAL A 148 28.38 -36.22 46.95
N ASP A 149 29.58 -36.75 47.25
CA ASP A 149 30.75 -36.64 46.38
C ASP A 149 30.58 -37.38 45.04
N PHE A 150 29.82 -38.47 44.99
CA PHE A 150 29.51 -39.16 43.73
C PHE A 150 28.68 -38.26 42.81
N ALA A 151 27.70 -37.55 43.37
CA ALA A 151 26.90 -36.55 42.65
C ALA A 151 27.76 -35.38 42.15
N LEU A 152 28.67 -34.88 42.99
CA LEU A 152 29.57 -33.78 42.63
C LEU A 152 30.58 -34.19 41.55
N ASN A 153 31.08 -35.43 41.57
CA ASN A 153 31.92 -35.99 40.51
C ASN A 153 31.18 -36.07 39.17
N ALA A 154 29.94 -36.61 39.17
CA ALA A 154 29.09 -36.64 37.97
C ALA A 154 28.86 -35.23 37.40
N VAL A 155 28.44 -34.30 38.26
CA VAL A 155 28.23 -32.87 37.91
C VAL A 155 29.49 -32.24 37.34
N GLN A 156 30.67 -32.49 37.92
CA GLN A 156 31.92 -31.92 37.43
C GLN A 156 32.23 -32.41 36.01
N LEU A 157 32.04 -33.71 35.72
CA LEU A 157 32.28 -34.27 34.39
C LEU A 157 31.21 -33.86 33.37
N PHE A 158 29.95 -33.73 33.77
CA PHE A 158 28.91 -33.15 32.91
C PHE A 158 29.22 -31.70 32.53
N VAL A 159 29.68 -30.88 33.50
CA VAL A 159 30.10 -29.49 33.26
C VAL A 159 31.30 -29.39 32.30
N GLN A 160 32.30 -30.28 32.44
CA GLN A 160 33.43 -30.36 31.50
C GLN A 160 32.98 -30.67 30.07
N GLN A 161 31.94 -31.48 29.91
CA GLN A 161 31.38 -31.89 28.62
C GLN A 161 30.29 -30.97 28.07
N LYS A 162 29.93 -29.89 28.79
CA LYS A 162 28.80 -29.00 28.49
C LYS A 162 27.42 -29.67 28.54
N ARG A 163 27.31 -30.80 29.24
CA ARG A 163 26.07 -31.53 29.58
C ARG A 163 25.34 -30.82 30.74
N TYR A 164 25.05 -29.54 30.52
CA TYR A 164 24.62 -28.62 31.58
C TYR A 164 23.20 -28.88 32.10
N LEU A 165 22.36 -29.56 31.32
CA LEU A 165 20.99 -29.89 31.74
C LEU A 165 21.00 -31.10 32.68
N GLU A 166 21.78 -32.12 32.34
CA GLU A 166 22.02 -33.31 33.15
C GLU A 166 22.70 -32.95 34.48
N ALA A 167 23.68 -32.05 34.45
CA ALA A 167 24.28 -31.48 35.65
C ALA A 167 23.25 -30.78 36.55
N LEU A 168 22.32 -30.00 35.97
CA LEU A 168 21.26 -29.32 36.73
C LEU A 168 20.13 -30.26 37.19
N GLU A 169 19.93 -31.39 36.53
CA GLU A 169 19.00 -32.44 36.94
C GLU A 169 19.49 -33.13 38.22
N VAL A 170 20.76 -33.56 38.25
CA VAL A 170 21.41 -34.08 39.47
C VAL A 170 21.34 -33.04 40.60
N LEU A 171 21.76 -31.79 40.34
CA LEU A 171 21.73 -30.69 41.31
C LEU A 171 20.31 -30.25 41.75
N GLY A 172 19.25 -30.75 41.11
CA GLY A 172 17.86 -30.45 41.47
C GLY A 172 17.33 -31.25 42.68
N ASP A 173 18.00 -32.36 43.02
CA ASP A 173 17.58 -33.28 44.07
C ASP A 173 17.52 -32.61 45.46
N PRO A 174 16.49 -32.91 46.29
CA PRO A 174 16.39 -32.41 47.65
C PRO A 174 17.63 -32.60 48.53
N THR A 175 18.39 -33.69 48.40
CA THR A 175 19.55 -33.97 49.28
C THR A 175 20.68 -32.97 49.08
N LEU A 176 20.90 -32.50 47.86
CA LEU A 176 22.01 -31.60 47.51
C LEU A 176 21.73 -30.12 47.85
N ARG A 177 20.50 -29.77 48.25
CA ARG A 177 20.08 -28.36 48.46
C ARG A 177 20.78 -27.65 49.61
N THR A 178 21.25 -28.40 50.60
CA THR A 178 22.02 -27.91 51.75
C THR A 178 23.53 -27.86 51.48
N VAL A 179 24.01 -28.53 50.43
CA VAL A 179 25.44 -28.63 50.08
C VAL A 179 25.89 -27.30 49.47
N SER A 180 26.97 -26.73 49.99
CA SER A 180 27.51 -25.44 49.56
C SER A 180 28.03 -25.50 48.12
N GLU A 181 28.66 -26.62 47.79
CA GLU A 181 29.39 -26.90 46.56
C GLU A 181 28.39 -27.10 45.41
N ALA A 182 27.30 -27.84 45.66
CA ALA A 182 26.16 -27.96 44.75
C ALA A 182 25.53 -26.58 44.47
N ASN A 183 25.28 -25.77 45.51
CA ASN A 183 24.76 -24.41 45.36
C ASN A 183 25.70 -23.48 44.57
N GLN A 184 27.01 -23.67 44.66
CA GLN A 184 28.00 -22.97 43.83
C GLN A 184 27.99 -23.47 42.39
N ALA A 185 27.91 -24.79 42.17
CA ALA A 185 27.80 -25.40 40.85
C ALA A 185 26.55 -24.91 40.09
N ILE A 186 25.36 -24.89 40.73
CA ILE A 186 24.12 -24.34 40.14
C ILE A 186 24.34 -22.90 39.64
N ARG A 187 24.98 -22.03 40.44
CA ARG A 187 25.24 -20.64 40.06
C ARG A 187 26.25 -20.54 38.91
N ALA A 188 27.33 -21.33 38.96
CA ALA A 188 28.33 -21.37 37.91
C ALA A 188 27.71 -21.84 36.57
N ILE A 189 26.98 -22.95 36.57
CA ILE A 189 26.31 -23.52 35.39
C ILE A 189 25.31 -22.50 34.82
N ASN A 190 24.45 -21.92 35.64
CA ASN A 190 23.46 -20.92 35.19
C ASN A 190 24.08 -19.61 34.71
N SER A 191 25.37 -19.35 35.02
CA SER A 191 26.14 -18.22 34.49
C SER A 191 26.91 -18.52 33.19
N THR A 192 26.93 -19.78 32.73
CA THR A 192 27.59 -20.14 31.46
C THR A 192 26.89 -19.47 30.26
N PRO A 193 27.63 -19.05 29.22
CA PRO A 193 27.04 -18.49 28.00
C PRO A 193 25.99 -19.42 27.38
N GLU A 194 26.22 -20.73 27.40
CA GLU A 194 25.33 -21.77 26.90
C GLU A 194 24.00 -21.84 27.67
N MET A 195 24.02 -21.81 29.00
CA MET A 195 22.78 -21.80 29.80
C MET A 195 22.06 -20.46 29.75
N VAL A 196 22.78 -19.34 29.76
CA VAL A 196 22.20 -18.01 29.54
C VAL A 196 21.50 -17.95 28.18
N ALA A 197 22.10 -18.50 27.14
CA ALA A 197 21.50 -18.65 25.83
C ALA A 197 20.26 -19.58 25.84
N HIS A 198 20.35 -20.74 26.50
CA HIS A 198 19.22 -21.67 26.65
C HIS A 198 18.01 -21.03 27.33
N TYR A 199 18.22 -20.32 28.46
CA TYR A 199 17.15 -19.60 29.15
C TYR A 199 16.63 -18.40 28.34
N ALA A 200 17.48 -17.68 27.61
CA ALA A 200 17.05 -16.61 26.72
C ALA A 200 16.15 -17.14 25.58
N TYR A 201 16.53 -18.27 24.97
CA TYR A 201 15.73 -18.94 23.95
C TYR A 201 14.37 -19.41 24.50
N ASN A 202 14.36 -20.15 25.61
CA ASN A 202 13.12 -20.70 26.19
C ASN A 202 12.16 -19.61 26.66
N ASN A 203 12.67 -18.52 27.27
CA ASN A 203 11.84 -17.38 27.63
C ASN A 203 11.29 -16.66 26.40
N ALA A 204 12.13 -16.40 25.39
CA ALA A 204 11.67 -15.77 24.15
C ALA A 204 10.60 -16.60 23.42
N MET A 205 10.72 -17.94 23.39
CA MET A 205 9.67 -18.81 22.84
C MET A 205 8.38 -18.79 23.68
N ARG A 206 8.48 -18.83 25.01
CA ARG A 206 7.35 -18.76 25.93
C ARG A 206 6.61 -17.42 25.85
N ASP A 207 7.33 -16.31 25.95
CA ASP A 207 6.78 -14.95 25.90
C ASP A 207 6.30 -14.58 24.49
N GLY A 208 6.93 -15.10 23.44
CA GLY A 208 6.46 -15.00 22.06
C GLY A 208 5.15 -15.76 21.83
N GLY A 209 5.04 -16.99 22.35
CA GLY A 209 3.80 -17.77 22.29
C GLY A 209 2.64 -17.11 23.04
N ILE A 210 2.90 -16.58 24.24
CA ILE A 210 1.91 -15.79 25.00
C ILE A 210 1.47 -14.57 24.19
N ALA A 211 2.42 -13.78 23.66
CA ALA A 211 2.11 -12.61 22.86
C ALA A 211 1.29 -12.94 21.59
N LEU A 212 1.63 -14.04 20.89
CA LEU A 212 0.89 -14.54 19.72
C LEU A 212 -0.55 -14.92 20.08
N SER A 213 -0.75 -15.72 21.15
CA SER A 213 -2.09 -16.10 21.63
C SER A 213 -2.93 -14.91 22.12
N GLY A 214 -2.29 -13.82 22.54
CA GLY A 214 -2.93 -12.59 23.02
C GLY A 214 -3.11 -11.51 21.95
N GLY A 215 -2.87 -11.81 20.66
CA GLY A 215 -3.00 -10.84 19.56
C GLY A 215 -1.90 -9.76 19.50
N ASN A 216 -0.88 -9.83 20.36
CA ASN A 216 0.22 -8.85 20.43
C ASN A 216 1.31 -9.20 19.39
N TYR A 217 0.93 -9.32 18.12
CA TYR A 217 1.77 -9.89 17.07
C TYR A 217 3.13 -9.18 16.91
N GLN A 218 3.19 -7.84 17.02
CA GLN A 218 4.45 -7.10 16.97
C GLN A 218 5.42 -7.49 18.11
N GLN A 219 4.90 -7.79 19.30
CA GLN A 219 5.69 -8.30 20.43
C GLN A 219 6.10 -9.76 20.19
N ALA A 220 5.19 -10.59 19.66
CA ALA A 220 5.48 -11.97 19.29
C ALA A 220 6.63 -12.05 18.27
N ILE A 221 6.59 -11.24 17.20
CA ILE A 221 7.66 -11.10 16.21
C ILE A 221 8.99 -10.71 16.89
N SER A 222 8.98 -9.75 17.81
CA SER A 222 10.19 -9.33 18.54
C SER A 222 10.79 -10.47 19.37
N GLN A 223 9.94 -11.26 20.04
CA GLN A 223 10.38 -12.39 20.84
C GLN A 223 10.86 -13.57 19.98
N PHE A 224 10.16 -13.96 18.92
CA PHE A 224 10.64 -15.02 18.01
C PHE A 224 11.92 -14.61 17.26
N ASN A 225 12.12 -13.34 16.92
CA ASN A 225 13.42 -12.85 16.43
C ASN A 225 14.52 -12.94 17.51
N THR A 226 14.19 -12.82 18.80
CA THR A 226 15.15 -13.01 19.91
C THR A 226 15.51 -14.49 20.07
N ALA A 227 14.54 -15.40 19.98
CA ALA A 227 14.78 -16.84 19.92
C ALA A 227 15.69 -17.22 18.73
N LEU A 228 15.41 -16.67 17.54
CA LEU A 228 16.20 -16.90 16.33
C LEU A 228 17.62 -16.31 16.40
N ARG A 229 17.90 -15.27 17.20
CA ARG A 229 19.29 -14.82 17.45
C ARG A 229 20.10 -15.87 18.22
N VAL A 230 19.45 -16.68 19.05
CA VAL A 230 20.09 -17.79 19.77
C VAL A 230 20.16 -19.06 18.91
N ARG A 231 19.10 -19.36 18.14
CA ARG A 231 19.01 -20.54 17.26
C ARG A 231 18.56 -20.12 15.85
N PRO A 232 19.48 -19.68 14.96
CA PRO A 232 19.13 -19.08 13.66
C PRO A 232 18.34 -19.96 12.69
N ASN A 233 18.42 -21.27 12.84
CA ASN A 233 17.76 -22.26 11.98
C ASN A 233 16.58 -22.97 12.67
N ASP A 234 16.07 -22.44 13.79
CA ASP A 234 14.97 -23.07 14.51
C ASP A 234 13.65 -23.01 13.71
N VAL A 235 13.08 -24.18 13.43
CA VAL A 235 11.93 -24.34 12.54
C VAL A 235 10.65 -23.82 13.19
N ASP A 236 10.48 -24.03 14.50
CA ASP A 236 9.29 -23.61 15.24
C ASP A 236 9.29 -22.09 15.42
N ALA A 237 10.41 -21.49 15.84
CA ALA A 237 10.56 -20.05 15.94
C ALA A 237 10.36 -19.37 14.57
N THR A 238 10.87 -19.98 13.49
CA THR A 238 10.68 -19.49 12.11
C THR A 238 9.24 -19.66 11.60
N ARG A 239 8.47 -20.64 12.10
CA ARG A 239 7.03 -20.80 11.81
C ARG A 239 6.23 -19.74 12.56
N PHE A 240 6.35 -19.68 13.89
CA PHE A 240 5.56 -18.77 14.72
C PHE A 240 5.85 -17.29 14.43
N LYS A 241 7.09 -16.95 14.04
CA LYS A 241 7.41 -15.62 13.50
C LYS A 241 6.55 -15.30 12.26
N ARG A 242 6.56 -16.16 11.24
CA ARG A 242 5.81 -15.93 9.99
C ARG A 242 4.30 -15.94 10.19
N GLU A 243 3.81 -16.73 11.14
CA GLU A 243 2.42 -16.71 11.58
C GLU A 243 2.06 -15.36 12.21
N SER A 244 2.91 -14.84 13.11
CA SER A 244 2.75 -13.49 13.68
C SER A 244 2.82 -12.38 12.60
N GLU A 245 3.69 -12.53 11.59
CA GLU A 245 3.82 -11.59 10.46
C GLU A 245 2.58 -11.61 9.54
N ASP A 246 1.96 -12.78 9.33
CA ASP A 246 0.72 -12.95 8.55
C ASP A 246 -0.50 -12.35 9.27
N GLU A 247 -0.66 -12.64 10.57
CA GLU A 247 -1.74 -12.05 11.38
C GLU A 247 -1.62 -10.53 11.50
N LEU A 248 -0.40 -10.01 11.76
CA LEU A 248 -0.18 -8.55 11.84
C LEU A 248 -0.50 -7.84 10.52
N ALA A 249 -0.10 -8.43 9.39
CA ALA A 249 -0.41 -7.88 8.07
C ALA A 249 -1.92 -7.93 7.79
N TRP A 250 -2.61 -8.99 8.21
CA TRP A 250 -4.06 -9.12 8.09
C TRP A 250 -4.82 -8.12 8.98
N GLU A 251 -4.39 -7.91 10.23
CA GLU A 251 -4.98 -6.88 11.10
C GLU A 251 -4.75 -5.47 10.58
N THR A 252 -3.57 -5.20 10.02
CA THR A 252 -3.27 -3.92 9.37
C THR A 252 -4.19 -3.68 8.17
N ALA A 253 -4.43 -4.70 7.34
CA ALA A 253 -5.35 -4.62 6.21
C ALA A 253 -6.81 -4.40 6.67
N LYS A 254 -7.29 -5.15 7.67
CA LYS A 254 -8.63 -4.96 8.27
C LYS A 254 -8.81 -3.57 8.91
N ALA A 255 -7.77 -3.02 9.52
CA ALA A 255 -7.82 -1.72 10.21
C ALA A 255 -7.88 -0.53 9.23
N VAL A 256 -7.24 -0.65 8.05
CA VAL A 256 -7.33 0.35 6.97
C VAL A 256 -8.58 0.14 6.11
N ASN A 257 -8.99 -1.13 5.94
CA ASN A 257 -10.17 -1.58 5.20
C ASN A 257 -10.29 -0.99 3.78
N SER A 258 -9.17 -0.91 3.05
CA SER A 258 -9.13 -0.46 1.66
C SER A 258 -8.63 -1.56 0.72
N ILE A 259 -9.03 -1.51 -0.55
CA ILE A 259 -8.57 -2.43 -1.61
C ILE A 259 -7.04 -2.54 -1.59
N ASP A 260 -6.34 -1.40 -1.65
CA ASP A 260 -4.88 -1.31 -1.63
C ASP A 260 -4.26 -2.00 -0.39
N SER A 261 -4.89 -1.88 0.78
CA SER A 261 -4.39 -2.52 2.01
C SER A 261 -4.52 -4.05 2.00
N TYR A 262 -5.59 -4.58 1.37
CA TYR A 262 -5.73 -6.01 1.13
C TYR A 262 -4.80 -6.48 -0.01
N ASP A 263 -4.54 -5.66 -1.03
CA ASP A 263 -3.54 -5.95 -2.07
C ASP A 263 -2.13 -6.08 -1.49
N VAL A 264 -1.75 -5.23 -0.52
CA VAL A 264 -0.46 -5.37 0.21
C VAL A 264 -0.40 -6.71 0.96
N TYR A 265 -1.49 -7.15 1.59
CA TYR A 265 -1.54 -8.48 2.23
C TYR A 265 -1.43 -9.63 1.21
N VAL A 266 -2.16 -9.55 0.09
CA VAL A 266 -2.19 -10.59 -0.96
C VAL A 266 -0.87 -10.70 -1.72
N SER A 267 -0.20 -9.57 -1.99
CA SER A 267 1.08 -9.52 -2.69
C SER A 267 2.28 -9.78 -1.78
N GLY A 268 2.19 -9.44 -0.49
CA GLY A 268 3.27 -9.56 0.49
C GLY A 268 3.82 -10.96 0.73
N ASN A 269 4.95 -11.03 1.44
CA ASN A 269 5.60 -12.28 1.84
C ASN A 269 5.03 -12.80 3.17
N THR A 270 3.74 -13.11 3.17
CA THR A 270 2.97 -13.59 4.33
C THR A 270 2.66 -15.09 4.19
N ASN A 271 2.09 -15.73 5.23
CA ASN A 271 1.63 -17.13 5.13
C ASN A 271 0.34 -17.27 4.30
N LYS A 272 -0.37 -16.17 4.02
CA LYS A 272 -1.54 -16.10 3.12
C LYS A 272 -2.75 -16.92 3.62
N LYS A 273 -2.87 -17.06 4.94
CA LYS A 273 -4.01 -17.73 5.63
C LYS A 273 -5.37 -17.15 5.21
N TYR A 274 -5.44 -15.84 5.02
CA TYR A 274 -6.68 -15.11 4.68
C TYR A 274 -6.81 -14.77 3.18
N LEU A 275 -6.02 -15.40 2.31
CA LEU A 275 -5.94 -15.07 0.87
C LEU A 275 -7.29 -15.11 0.14
N ALA A 276 -8.16 -16.07 0.46
CA ALA A 276 -9.48 -16.18 -0.15
C ALA A 276 -10.42 -15.05 0.29
N GLU A 277 -10.38 -14.69 1.58
CA GLU A 277 -11.18 -13.63 2.17
C GLU A 277 -10.74 -12.25 1.64
N ALA A 278 -9.43 -11.97 1.69
CA ALA A 278 -8.83 -10.76 1.13
C ALA A 278 -9.19 -10.58 -0.37
N LYS A 279 -9.13 -11.67 -1.16
CA LYS A 279 -9.54 -11.62 -2.58
C LYS A 279 -11.04 -11.39 -2.77
N SER A 280 -11.92 -11.87 -1.89
CA SER A 280 -13.33 -11.48 -1.96
C SER A 280 -13.50 -10.00 -1.67
N ILE A 281 -12.86 -9.46 -0.62
CA ILE A 281 -12.99 -8.04 -0.25
C ILE A 281 -12.44 -7.13 -1.37
N ILE A 282 -11.32 -7.48 -2.01
CA ILE A 282 -10.78 -6.79 -3.19
C ILE A 282 -11.80 -6.84 -4.34
N ARG A 283 -12.30 -8.03 -4.71
CA ARG A 283 -13.30 -8.20 -5.78
C ARG A 283 -14.55 -7.35 -5.55
N ASP A 284 -15.15 -7.52 -4.37
CA ASP A 284 -16.45 -6.96 -4.00
C ASP A 284 -16.32 -5.43 -3.85
N GLY A 285 -15.19 -4.96 -3.31
CA GLY A 285 -14.83 -3.53 -3.24
C GLY A 285 -14.60 -2.91 -4.61
N LEU A 286 -13.81 -3.52 -5.49
CA LEU A 286 -13.58 -3.02 -6.86
C LEU A 286 -14.92 -2.90 -7.62
N PHE A 287 -15.78 -3.91 -7.53
CA PHE A 287 -17.09 -3.86 -8.18
C PHE A 287 -17.99 -2.77 -7.59
N PHE A 288 -18.09 -2.70 -6.26
CA PHE A 288 -18.92 -1.70 -5.56
C PHE A 288 -18.48 -0.25 -5.86
N HIS A 289 -17.18 0.05 -5.69
CA HIS A 289 -16.64 1.38 -5.96
C HIS A 289 -16.68 1.70 -7.46
N GLY A 290 -16.46 0.71 -8.33
CA GLY A 290 -16.62 0.86 -9.77
C GLY A 290 -18.04 1.25 -10.17
N ARG A 291 -19.06 0.55 -9.65
CA ARG A 291 -20.48 0.87 -9.88
C ARG A 291 -20.84 2.27 -9.38
N ASN A 292 -20.50 2.59 -8.12
CA ASN A 292 -20.82 3.91 -7.55
C ASN A 292 -20.15 5.06 -8.33
N ASN A 293 -18.91 4.89 -8.79
CA ASN A 293 -18.26 5.88 -9.66
C ASN A 293 -18.92 5.95 -11.05
N ALA A 294 -19.33 4.81 -11.62
CA ALA A 294 -20.03 4.76 -12.91
C ALA A 294 -21.44 5.37 -12.84
N GLU A 295 -22.13 5.31 -11.70
CA GLU A 295 -23.42 5.97 -11.46
C GLU A 295 -23.26 7.49 -11.33
N ASN A 296 -22.18 7.95 -10.70
CA ASN A 296 -21.87 9.37 -10.46
C ASN A 296 -21.06 10.06 -11.58
N ASP A 297 -21.00 9.48 -12.79
CA ASP A 297 -20.23 9.96 -13.96
C ASP A 297 -18.70 10.13 -13.71
N ASN A 298 -18.13 9.52 -12.67
CA ASN A 298 -16.69 9.61 -12.37
C ASN A 298 -15.89 8.62 -13.22
N VAL A 299 -15.75 8.97 -14.51
CA VAL A 299 -15.17 8.14 -15.57
C VAL A 299 -13.83 7.51 -15.16
N GLN A 300 -12.89 8.28 -14.63
CA GLN A 300 -11.54 7.76 -14.35
C GLN A 300 -11.54 6.67 -13.27
N LEU A 301 -12.31 6.84 -12.19
CA LEU A 301 -12.40 5.82 -11.14
C LEU A 301 -13.34 4.67 -11.52
N ALA A 302 -14.35 4.91 -12.37
CA ALA A 302 -15.16 3.84 -12.94
C ALA A 302 -14.33 2.95 -13.88
N GLU A 303 -13.60 3.55 -14.82
CA GLU A 303 -12.67 2.87 -15.74
C GLU A 303 -11.59 2.09 -14.96
N TYR A 304 -10.95 2.68 -13.96
CA TYR A 304 -9.94 1.99 -13.14
C TYR A 304 -10.52 0.75 -12.44
N ASN A 305 -11.58 0.92 -11.63
CA ASN A 305 -12.09 -0.15 -10.79
C ASN A 305 -12.77 -1.28 -11.60
N LEU A 306 -13.61 -0.93 -12.59
CA LEU A 306 -14.38 -1.92 -13.35
C LEU A 306 -13.52 -2.70 -14.36
N ASN A 307 -12.52 -2.07 -14.98
CA ASN A 307 -11.58 -2.81 -15.84
C ASN A 307 -10.62 -3.68 -15.01
N ARG A 308 -10.15 -3.19 -13.85
CA ARG A 308 -9.34 -4.00 -12.92
C ARG A 308 -10.10 -5.24 -12.43
N PHE A 309 -11.34 -5.04 -11.97
CA PHE A 309 -12.26 -6.13 -11.63
C PHE A 309 -12.41 -7.15 -12.77
N ALA A 310 -12.71 -6.69 -13.99
CA ALA A 310 -12.90 -7.57 -15.15
C ALA A 310 -11.61 -8.31 -15.59
N SER A 311 -10.43 -7.77 -15.27
CA SER A 311 -9.14 -8.37 -15.58
C SER A 311 -8.66 -9.37 -14.51
N GLU A 312 -8.96 -9.13 -13.23
CA GLU A 312 -8.54 -10.01 -12.12
C GLU A 312 -9.55 -11.14 -11.85
N TYR A 313 -10.83 -10.92 -12.16
CA TYR A 313 -11.93 -11.85 -11.91
C TYR A 313 -12.73 -12.18 -13.19
N PRO A 314 -12.08 -12.57 -14.32
CA PRO A 314 -12.72 -12.67 -15.64
C PRO A 314 -13.82 -13.73 -15.76
N THR A 315 -13.95 -14.62 -14.77
CA THR A 315 -15.00 -15.65 -14.69
C THR A 315 -16.15 -15.29 -13.74
N ASP A 316 -16.11 -14.13 -13.09
CA ASP A 316 -17.16 -13.72 -12.15
C ASP A 316 -18.43 -13.24 -12.91
N PRO A 317 -19.65 -13.64 -12.50
CA PRO A 317 -20.88 -13.25 -13.18
C PRO A 317 -21.07 -11.73 -13.35
N SER A 318 -20.57 -10.92 -12.42
CA SER A 318 -20.71 -9.46 -12.50
C SER A 318 -19.76 -8.79 -13.51
N VAL A 319 -18.92 -9.55 -14.26
CA VAL A 319 -18.12 -9.00 -15.38
C VAL A 319 -19.00 -8.54 -16.55
N ALA A 320 -20.16 -9.17 -16.77
CA ALA A 320 -21.14 -8.66 -17.73
C ALA A 320 -21.78 -7.35 -17.21
N GLU A 321 -22.06 -7.27 -15.91
CA GLU A 321 -22.62 -6.06 -15.28
C GLU A 321 -21.62 -4.89 -15.31
N SER A 322 -20.33 -5.12 -15.06
CA SER A 322 -19.29 -4.08 -15.10
C SER A 322 -19.14 -3.42 -16.47
N ARG A 323 -19.23 -4.21 -17.56
CA ARG A 323 -19.27 -3.70 -18.94
C ARG A 323 -20.54 -2.89 -19.21
N ASN A 324 -21.70 -3.39 -18.78
CA ASN A 324 -22.98 -2.69 -18.97
C ASN A 324 -23.04 -1.37 -18.17
N LEU A 325 -22.40 -1.29 -17.01
CA LEU A 325 -22.23 -0.05 -16.23
C LEU A 325 -21.35 0.97 -16.96
N LEU A 326 -20.18 0.57 -17.47
CA LEU A 326 -19.31 1.44 -18.28
C LEU A 326 -20.02 1.91 -19.57
N CYS A 327 -20.62 0.98 -20.32
CA CYS A 327 -21.44 1.25 -21.50
C CYS A 327 -22.53 2.31 -21.21
N SER A 328 -23.30 2.13 -20.14
CA SER A 328 -24.37 3.05 -19.73
C SER A 328 -23.84 4.42 -19.31
N MET A 329 -22.72 4.48 -18.58
CA MET A 329 -22.05 5.73 -18.20
C MET A 329 -21.60 6.50 -19.44
N TYR A 330 -20.87 5.86 -20.36
CA TYR A 330 -20.41 6.49 -21.59
C TYR A 330 -21.57 7.00 -22.46
N ILE A 331 -22.65 6.22 -22.62
CA ILE A 331 -23.84 6.63 -23.36
C ILE A 331 -24.47 7.88 -22.71
N ARG A 332 -24.62 7.91 -21.38
CA ARG A 332 -25.21 9.03 -20.64
C ARG A 332 -24.38 10.32 -20.76
N ILE A 333 -23.06 10.22 -20.63
CA ILE A 333 -22.15 11.36 -20.77
C ILE A 333 -22.10 11.83 -22.23
N GLY A 334 -22.10 10.89 -23.18
CA GLY A 334 -22.21 11.17 -24.62
C GLY A 334 -23.49 11.90 -24.98
N ASP A 335 -24.64 11.42 -24.50
CA ASP A 335 -25.95 12.03 -24.73
C ASP A 335 -26.03 13.45 -24.16
N ARG A 336 -25.57 13.65 -22.90
CA ARG A 336 -25.45 14.98 -22.28
C ARG A 336 -24.64 15.94 -23.16
N ASN A 337 -23.45 15.52 -23.60
CA ASN A 337 -22.58 16.34 -24.44
C ASN A 337 -23.15 16.56 -25.86
N SER A 338 -23.88 15.59 -26.43
CA SER A 338 -24.48 15.69 -27.75
C SER A 338 -25.61 16.73 -27.84
N SER A 339 -26.14 17.18 -26.70
CA SER A 339 -27.09 18.29 -26.61
C SER A 339 -26.43 19.66 -26.84
N GLY A 340 -25.12 19.80 -26.54
CA GLY A 340 -24.41 21.08 -26.54
C GLY A 340 -24.18 21.71 -27.93
N THR A 341 -24.09 23.04 -27.96
CA THR A 341 -23.94 23.85 -29.19
C THR A 341 -22.49 24.24 -29.52
N THR A 342 -21.52 23.59 -28.88
CA THR A 342 -20.08 23.83 -29.07
C THR A 342 -19.39 22.66 -29.78
N VAL A 343 -18.32 22.96 -30.52
CA VAL A 343 -17.49 21.93 -31.17
C VAL A 343 -16.88 20.99 -30.14
N GLY A 344 -16.45 21.54 -28.99
CA GLY A 344 -15.91 20.78 -27.86
C GLY A 344 -16.91 19.73 -27.37
N ALA A 345 -18.14 20.15 -27.01
CA ALA A 345 -19.16 19.22 -26.54
C ALA A 345 -19.47 18.12 -27.57
N GLN A 346 -19.57 18.45 -28.86
CA GLN A 346 -19.82 17.41 -29.89
C GLN A 346 -18.64 16.46 -30.09
N ARG A 347 -17.38 16.92 -29.95
CA ARG A 347 -16.21 16.03 -29.96
C ARG A 347 -16.15 15.14 -28.72
N THR A 348 -16.46 15.69 -27.55
CA THR A 348 -16.59 14.92 -26.30
C THR A 348 -17.69 13.86 -26.40
N ALA A 349 -18.82 14.17 -27.05
CA ALA A 349 -19.87 13.18 -27.31
C ALA A 349 -19.38 12.04 -28.21
N VAL A 350 -18.65 12.37 -29.29
CA VAL A 350 -18.06 11.37 -30.21
C VAL A 350 -17.07 10.46 -29.48
N ASP A 351 -16.18 11.00 -28.64
CA ASP A 351 -15.26 10.19 -27.82
C ASP A 351 -16.01 9.19 -26.94
N TYR A 352 -16.96 9.66 -26.13
CA TYR A 352 -17.71 8.77 -25.24
C TYR A 352 -18.58 7.75 -25.98
N TYR A 353 -19.21 8.09 -27.11
CA TYR A 353 -19.91 7.09 -27.91
C TYR A 353 -18.96 6.05 -28.54
N THR A 354 -17.71 6.43 -28.83
CA THR A 354 -16.69 5.51 -29.35
C THR A 354 -16.18 4.58 -28.24
N ARG A 355 -15.97 5.09 -27.02
CA ARG A 355 -15.72 4.26 -25.82
C ARG A 355 -16.86 3.28 -25.55
N ALA A 356 -18.11 3.74 -25.67
CA ALA A 356 -19.29 2.88 -25.55
C ALA A 356 -19.27 1.76 -26.59
N GLN A 357 -18.98 2.06 -27.87
CA GLN A 357 -18.98 1.07 -28.94
C GLN A 357 -17.93 -0.05 -28.75
N ASN A 358 -16.87 0.22 -27.97
CA ASN A 358 -15.83 -0.76 -27.62
C ASN A 358 -16.17 -1.62 -26.38
N VAL A 359 -17.24 -1.32 -25.64
CA VAL A 359 -17.56 -1.95 -24.33
C VAL A 359 -19.00 -2.47 -24.23
N CYS A 360 -19.95 -1.90 -24.99
CA CYS A 360 -21.32 -2.39 -25.09
C CYS A 360 -21.40 -3.67 -25.94
N ASP A 361 -22.11 -4.70 -25.48
CA ASP A 361 -22.31 -5.95 -26.24
C ASP A 361 -23.19 -5.78 -27.51
N THR A 362 -23.84 -4.61 -27.67
CA THR A 362 -24.62 -4.26 -28.88
C THR A 362 -24.39 -2.79 -29.25
N ASP A 363 -24.46 -2.43 -30.54
CA ASP A 363 -24.24 -1.05 -30.99
C ASP A 363 -25.30 -0.07 -30.46
N GLY A 364 -26.56 -0.49 -30.27
CA GLY A 364 -27.62 0.38 -29.72
C GLY A 364 -27.89 1.67 -30.54
N GLY A 365 -27.41 1.76 -31.78
CA GLY A 365 -27.44 2.97 -32.59
C GLY A 365 -26.26 3.93 -32.35
N LEU A 366 -25.20 3.52 -31.65
CA LEU A 366 -24.00 4.30 -31.36
C LEU A 366 -23.34 4.81 -32.64
N GLY A 367 -23.19 3.99 -33.70
CA GLY A 367 -22.70 4.46 -35.00
C GLY A 367 -23.51 5.64 -35.57
N SER A 368 -24.84 5.67 -35.32
CA SER A 368 -25.70 6.80 -35.71
C SER A 368 -25.53 8.03 -34.81
N LYS A 369 -25.30 7.84 -33.51
CA LYS A 369 -25.01 8.90 -32.53
C LYS A 369 -23.66 9.56 -32.83
N ILE A 370 -22.62 8.76 -33.10
CA ILE A 370 -21.29 9.19 -33.56
C ILE A 370 -21.41 10.02 -34.85
N THR A 371 -22.08 9.48 -35.87
CA THR A 371 -22.25 10.17 -37.17
C THR A 371 -23.01 11.49 -37.01
N ARG A 372 -24.07 11.51 -36.19
CA ARG A 372 -24.86 12.72 -35.90
C ARG A 372 -24.05 13.78 -35.17
N SER A 373 -23.25 13.39 -34.17
CA SER A 373 -22.41 14.32 -33.40
C SER A 373 -21.19 14.81 -34.19
N ASN A 374 -20.56 13.97 -35.03
CA ASN A 374 -19.54 14.42 -35.97
C ASN A 374 -20.11 15.46 -36.95
N ARG A 375 -21.29 15.22 -37.54
CA ARG A 375 -21.95 16.19 -38.42
C ARG A 375 -22.27 17.51 -37.69
N LYS A 376 -22.74 17.45 -36.44
CA LYS A 376 -22.91 18.64 -35.59
C LYS A 376 -21.56 19.33 -35.33
N ALA A 377 -20.50 18.60 -35.01
CA ALA A 377 -19.17 19.18 -34.75
C ALA A 377 -18.63 19.93 -35.98
N THR A 378 -18.74 19.35 -37.18
CA THR A 378 -18.36 20.00 -38.44
C THR A 378 -19.19 21.27 -38.69
N ASN A 379 -20.52 21.21 -38.51
CA ASN A 379 -21.37 22.39 -38.67
C ASN A 379 -21.01 23.51 -37.67
N TRP A 380 -20.86 23.18 -36.38
CA TRP A 380 -20.48 24.13 -35.34
C TRP A 380 -19.06 24.69 -35.47
N ALA A 381 -18.18 24.00 -36.21
CA ALA A 381 -16.78 24.40 -36.42
C ALA A 381 -16.58 25.33 -37.63
N ARG A 382 -17.62 25.56 -38.45
CA ARG A 382 -17.56 26.58 -39.50
C ARG A 382 -17.50 27.97 -38.86
N PRO A 383 -16.46 28.79 -39.11
CA PRO A 383 -16.46 30.18 -38.70
C PRO A 383 -17.57 30.94 -39.43
N SER A 384 -17.99 32.09 -38.89
CA SER A 384 -18.63 33.10 -39.73
C SER A 384 -17.60 33.53 -40.78
N GLN A 385 -17.99 33.55 -42.05
CA GLN A 385 -17.10 33.94 -43.16
C GLN A 385 -17.45 35.35 -43.61
N ALA A 386 -16.45 36.14 -43.99
CA ALA A 386 -16.68 37.29 -44.84
C ALA A 386 -16.94 36.81 -46.28
N PHE A 387 -17.58 37.65 -47.11
CA PHE A 387 -17.77 37.34 -48.52
C PHE A 387 -17.72 38.57 -49.42
N MET A 388 -17.33 38.35 -50.67
CA MET A 388 -17.33 39.33 -51.75
C MET A 388 -17.86 38.67 -53.03
N ALA A 389 -18.85 39.28 -53.67
CA ALA A 389 -19.49 38.79 -54.89
C ALA A 389 -19.52 39.86 -55.97
N PHE A 390 -19.30 39.46 -57.22
CA PHE A 390 -19.78 40.23 -58.35
C PHE A 390 -21.26 39.91 -58.56
N THR A 391 -22.07 40.95 -58.67
CA THR A 391 -23.51 40.85 -58.93
C THR A 391 -23.86 41.48 -60.28
N TYR A 392 -24.92 40.96 -60.89
CA TYR A 392 -25.46 41.37 -62.19
C TYR A 392 -26.98 41.39 -62.07
N ASP A 393 -27.59 42.45 -62.60
CA ASP A 393 -28.99 42.44 -63.04
C ASP A 393 -29.13 43.32 -64.29
N ASP A 394 -30.22 43.15 -65.03
CA ASP A 394 -30.38 43.76 -66.36
C ASP A 394 -30.54 45.30 -66.34
N LEU A 395 -30.72 45.91 -65.16
CA LEU A 395 -30.77 47.37 -64.99
C LEU A 395 -29.47 47.93 -64.38
N SER A 396 -28.82 47.17 -63.51
CA SER A 396 -27.58 47.55 -62.79
C SER A 396 -26.46 46.54 -63.09
N THR A 397 -25.99 46.54 -64.33
CA THR A 397 -25.14 45.52 -64.97
C THR A 397 -23.90 45.09 -64.18
N TYR A 398 -23.27 46.02 -63.46
CA TYR A 398 -22.01 45.81 -62.74
C TYR A 398 -22.19 46.04 -61.24
N GLY A 399 -22.12 44.96 -60.48
CA GLY A 399 -22.34 44.95 -59.04
C GLY A 399 -21.19 44.41 -58.22
N LEU A 400 -21.01 44.98 -57.02
CA LEU A 400 -20.15 44.46 -55.97
C LEU A 400 -20.96 44.35 -54.67
N THR A 401 -21.11 43.12 -54.18
CA THR A 401 -21.66 42.82 -52.85
C THR A 401 -20.53 42.41 -51.92
N ILE A 402 -20.50 42.98 -50.71
CA ILE A 402 -19.62 42.55 -49.62
C ILE A 402 -20.43 42.30 -48.35
N GLY A 403 -20.05 41.32 -47.54
CA GLY A 403 -20.79 41.02 -46.33
C GLY A 403 -20.18 39.93 -45.46
N ASN A 404 -20.98 39.41 -44.54
CA ASN A 404 -20.62 38.29 -43.67
C ASN A 404 -21.72 37.24 -43.66
N LEU A 405 -21.37 35.99 -43.95
CA LEU A 405 -22.20 34.80 -43.76
C LEU A 405 -21.96 34.28 -42.34
N HIS A 406 -22.83 34.68 -41.41
CA HIS A 406 -22.79 34.16 -40.05
C HIS A 406 -23.37 32.74 -40.00
N THR A 407 -22.69 31.85 -39.28
CA THR A 407 -23.16 30.47 -39.02
C THR A 407 -23.97 30.36 -37.72
N ARG A 408 -24.17 31.50 -37.04
CA ARG A 408 -24.85 31.62 -35.74
C ARG A 408 -25.52 33.00 -35.65
N GLY A 409 -26.79 33.08 -36.04
CA GLY A 409 -27.55 34.34 -36.07
C GLY A 409 -27.48 35.06 -37.42
N ALA A 410 -27.98 36.30 -37.46
CA ALA A 410 -27.99 37.10 -38.68
C ALA A 410 -26.59 37.67 -39.00
N GLY A 411 -26.19 37.58 -40.26
CA GLY A 411 -25.10 38.36 -40.82
C GLY A 411 -25.61 39.63 -41.50
N PHE A 412 -24.72 40.34 -42.18
CA PHE A 412 -24.98 41.62 -42.84
C PHE A 412 -24.35 41.63 -44.24
N TYR A 413 -24.93 42.37 -45.18
CA TYR A 413 -24.31 42.69 -46.46
C TYR A 413 -24.56 44.13 -46.89
N LEU A 414 -23.64 44.65 -47.70
CA LEU A 414 -23.70 45.90 -48.45
C LEU A 414 -23.53 45.56 -49.93
N THR A 415 -24.45 46.02 -50.77
CA THR A 415 -24.37 45.90 -52.24
C THR A 415 -24.29 47.30 -52.85
N ALA A 416 -23.36 47.50 -53.78
CA ALA A 416 -23.37 48.64 -54.69
C ALA A 416 -23.44 48.11 -56.12
N ARG A 417 -24.36 48.64 -56.94
CA ARG A 417 -24.47 48.30 -58.37
C ARG A 417 -24.58 49.55 -59.23
N ALA A 418 -24.16 49.43 -60.48
CA ALA A 418 -24.28 50.46 -61.50
C ALA A 418 -24.37 49.84 -62.89
N ASN A 419 -24.91 50.58 -63.86
CA ASN A 419 -24.72 50.26 -65.28
C ASN A 419 -23.57 51.07 -65.90
N GLU A 420 -23.24 50.79 -67.16
CA GLU A 420 -22.10 51.44 -67.85
C GLU A 420 -22.28 52.96 -67.98
N ALA A 421 -23.52 53.42 -68.17
CA ALA A 421 -23.88 54.82 -68.33
C ALA A 421 -23.46 55.72 -67.15
N LEU A 422 -23.41 55.18 -65.92
CA LEU A 422 -22.90 55.90 -64.75
C LEU A 422 -21.42 56.30 -64.89
N PHE A 423 -20.60 55.47 -65.54
CA PHE A 423 -19.16 55.69 -65.68
C PHE A 423 -18.79 56.46 -66.95
N ASN A 424 -19.67 56.47 -67.95
CA ASN A 424 -19.53 57.22 -69.20
C ASN A 424 -20.06 58.68 -69.09
N ALA A 425 -20.46 59.12 -67.89
CA ALA A 425 -21.03 60.44 -67.64
C ALA A 425 -20.00 61.58 -67.66
N SER A 426 -20.33 62.68 -68.34
CA SER A 426 -19.67 63.97 -68.14
C SER A 426 -20.35 64.73 -66.99
N ASP A 427 -19.64 64.94 -65.89
CA ASP A 427 -20.07 65.80 -64.76
C ASP A 427 -19.72 67.29 -64.97
N LEU A 428 -19.18 67.67 -66.14
CA LEU A 428 -18.72 69.04 -66.42
C LEU A 428 -19.86 70.05 -66.63
N TYR A 429 -20.99 69.58 -67.15
CA TYR A 429 -22.20 70.37 -67.41
C TYR A 429 -23.44 69.45 -67.42
N THR A 430 -24.64 70.01 -67.34
CA THR A 430 -25.93 69.28 -67.31
C THR A 430 -26.93 69.86 -68.30
N VAL A 431 -27.96 69.09 -68.66
CA VAL A 431 -29.07 69.50 -69.56
C VAL A 431 -30.41 69.53 -68.83
N ASP A 432 -31.35 70.38 -69.26
CA ASP A 432 -32.76 70.38 -68.81
C ASP A 432 -33.69 69.76 -69.87
N ASP A 433 -34.97 69.52 -69.55
CA ASP A 433 -35.95 68.96 -70.50
C ASP A 433 -36.22 69.83 -71.74
N ASN A 434 -35.74 71.08 -71.75
CA ASN A 434 -35.85 72.02 -72.87
C ASN A 434 -34.58 72.05 -73.75
N GLY A 435 -33.53 71.31 -73.37
CA GLY A 435 -32.22 71.33 -74.04
C GLY A 435 -31.30 72.50 -73.64
N ASN A 436 -31.61 73.23 -72.58
CA ASN A 436 -30.71 74.24 -72.01
C ASN A 436 -29.55 73.53 -71.29
N LEU A 437 -28.32 74.01 -71.48
CA LEU A 437 -27.14 73.48 -70.79
C LEU A 437 -26.66 74.42 -69.69
N ASP A 438 -26.48 73.90 -68.48
CA ASP A 438 -25.85 74.62 -67.34
C ASP A 438 -24.42 74.11 -67.11
N GLY A 439 -23.48 75.02 -66.83
CA GLY A 439 -22.04 74.77 -66.75
C GLY A 439 -21.28 74.75 -68.10
N ALA A 440 -21.99 74.70 -69.22
CA ALA A 440 -21.39 74.55 -70.56
C ALA A 440 -20.49 75.74 -71.00
N ASN A 441 -19.46 75.45 -71.78
CA ASN A 441 -18.46 76.45 -72.20
C ASN A 441 -18.91 77.19 -73.47
N SER A 442 -19.14 78.50 -73.35
CA SER A 442 -19.57 79.39 -74.43
C SER A 442 -18.62 79.51 -75.64
N SER A 443 -17.44 78.87 -75.60
CA SER A 443 -16.53 78.72 -76.75
C SER A 443 -16.97 77.63 -77.74
N TYR A 444 -17.85 76.72 -77.31
CA TYR A 444 -18.38 75.60 -78.07
C TYR A 444 -19.86 75.82 -78.40
N SER A 445 -20.34 75.22 -79.49
CA SER A 445 -21.77 75.11 -79.78
C SER A 445 -22.18 73.65 -79.69
N TYR A 446 -23.20 73.37 -78.89
CA TYR A 446 -23.67 72.04 -78.55
C TYR A 446 -24.91 71.66 -79.37
N ARG A 447 -25.09 70.37 -79.70
CA ARG A 447 -26.29 69.87 -80.39
C ARG A 447 -26.71 68.51 -79.85
N ASP A 448 -28.01 68.31 -79.67
CA ASP A 448 -28.58 66.99 -79.39
C ASP A 448 -28.33 66.03 -80.57
N ALA A 449 -27.61 64.94 -80.32
CA ALA A 449 -27.36 63.88 -81.30
C ALA A 449 -28.53 62.88 -81.39
N GLY A 450 -29.48 62.94 -80.44
CA GLY A 450 -30.68 62.11 -80.38
C GLY A 450 -30.53 60.83 -79.55
N GLY A 451 -29.31 60.45 -79.15
CA GLY A 451 -29.09 59.36 -78.22
C GLY A 451 -29.65 59.66 -76.83
N ARG A 452 -30.23 58.63 -76.20
CA ARG A 452 -30.75 58.66 -74.82
C ARG A 452 -30.36 57.36 -74.13
N GLN A 453 -29.85 57.45 -72.90
CA GLN A 453 -29.61 56.30 -72.03
C GLN A 453 -29.94 56.64 -70.59
N ILE A 454 -30.17 55.63 -69.74
CA ILE A 454 -30.48 55.82 -68.32
C ILE A 454 -29.23 55.45 -67.51
N ILE A 455 -28.67 56.42 -66.77
CA ILE A 455 -27.82 56.13 -65.63
C ILE A 455 -28.67 55.37 -64.61
N ASN A 456 -28.17 54.23 -64.14
CA ASN A 456 -28.65 53.60 -62.92
C ASN A 456 -27.46 53.31 -62.01
N GLY A 457 -27.58 53.71 -60.74
CA GLY A 457 -26.62 53.39 -59.68
C GLY A 457 -27.34 53.25 -58.34
N GLU A 458 -27.06 52.19 -57.58
CA GLU A 458 -27.82 51.86 -56.37
C GLU A 458 -26.96 51.30 -55.24
N GLY A 459 -27.37 51.60 -54.00
CA GLY A 459 -26.72 51.14 -52.77
C GLY A 459 -27.74 50.51 -51.82
N LEU A 460 -27.52 49.25 -51.45
CA LEU A 460 -28.41 48.45 -50.61
C LEU A 460 -27.68 47.92 -49.37
N ILE A 461 -28.37 47.91 -48.24
CA ILE A 461 -27.92 47.25 -47.01
C ILE A 461 -28.93 46.18 -46.61
N GLY A 462 -28.45 45.06 -46.06
CA GLY A 462 -29.33 43.97 -45.69
C GLY A 462 -28.73 42.96 -44.74
N LEU A 463 -29.53 41.97 -44.40
CA LEU A 463 -29.18 40.87 -43.51
C LEU A 463 -29.05 39.56 -44.28
N THR A 464 -28.18 38.68 -43.79
CA THR A 464 -28.06 37.29 -44.24
C THR A 464 -28.45 36.34 -43.10
N TYR A 465 -29.00 35.16 -43.41
CA TYR A 465 -29.45 34.21 -42.39
C TYR A 465 -29.26 32.75 -42.85
N GLU A 466 -28.58 31.91 -42.06
CA GLU A 466 -28.38 30.50 -42.41
C GLU A 466 -29.69 29.71 -42.23
N ILE A 467 -30.18 29.10 -43.32
CA ILE A 467 -31.25 28.08 -43.26
C ILE A 467 -30.62 26.69 -43.00
N GLY A 468 -29.47 26.45 -43.61
CA GLY A 468 -28.60 25.32 -43.32
C GLY A 468 -27.60 25.10 -44.44
N TYR A 469 -26.31 25.03 -44.11
CA TYR A 469 -25.22 24.85 -45.08
C TYR A 469 -25.54 23.83 -46.20
N PRO A 470 -25.37 24.19 -47.49
CA PRO A 470 -24.71 25.40 -48.01
C PRO A 470 -25.63 26.62 -48.22
N LEU A 471 -26.85 26.63 -47.67
CA LEU A 471 -27.89 27.63 -47.99
C LEU A 471 -28.09 28.70 -46.90
N TRP A 472 -27.97 29.96 -47.32
CA TRP A 472 -28.41 31.15 -46.61
C TRP A 472 -29.52 31.86 -47.40
N LEU A 473 -30.40 32.59 -46.72
CA LEU A 473 -31.22 33.63 -47.33
C LEU A 473 -30.58 35.00 -47.10
N PHE A 474 -30.90 35.96 -47.97
CA PHE A 474 -30.58 37.37 -47.78
C PHE A 474 -31.80 38.25 -48.09
N ALA A 475 -31.93 39.35 -47.36
CA ALA A 475 -32.96 40.36 -47.58
C ALA A 475 -32.41 41.75 -47.22
N GLY A 476 -32.70 42.76 -48.03
CA GLY A 476 -32.19 44.12 -47.80
C GLY A 476 -33.02 45.20 -48.49
N ALA A 477 -32.69 46.44 -48.16
CA ALA A 477 -33.29 47.64 -48.72
C ALA A 477 -32.23 48.72 -48.94
N GLY A 478 -32.51 49.66 -49.83
CA GLY A 478 -31.57 50.66 -50.25
C GLY A 478 -32.23 51.81 -51.01
N VAL A 479 -31.39 52.59 -51.67
CA VAL A 479 -31.81 53.66 -52.59
C VAL A 479 -31.10 53.45 -53.92
N ALA A 480 -31.87 53.54 -55.01
CA ALA A 480 -31.36 53.67 -56.35
C ALA A 480 -31.47 55.13 -56.81
N TYR A 481 -30.49 55.54 -57.60
CA TYR A 481 -30.46 56.78 -58.35
C TYR A 481 -30.62 56.43 -59.82
N ASN A 482 -31.65 56.98 -60.46
CA ASN A 482 -31.81 56.92 -61.91
C ASN A 482 -31.69 58.34 -62.46
N ALA A 483 -31.02 58.51 -63.60
CA ALA A 483 -31.04 59.78 -64.32
C ALA A 483 -30.94 59.54 -65.83
N GLU A 484 -31.74 60.24 -66.63
CA GLU A 484 -31.54 60.21 -68.08
C GLU A 484 -30.24 60.95 -68.46
N GLN A 485 -29.53 60.44 -69.47
CA GLN A 485 -28.46 61.12 -70.17
C GLN A 485 -28.83 61.35 -71.63
N TRP A 486 -28.49 62.54 -72.13
CA TRP A 486 -28.63 62.90 -73.53
C TRP A 486 -27.25 62.85 -74.20
N GLU A 487 -27.21 62.31 -75.42
CA GLU A 487 -26.02 62.30 -76.26
C GLU A 487 -25.91 63.67 -76.96
N ILE A 488 -24.86 64.42 -76.67
CA ILE A 488 -24.66 65.78 -77.19
C ILE A 488 -23.34 65.84 -77.97
N ASP A 489 -23.41 66.31 -79.22
CA ASP A 489 -22.23 66.69 -79.99
C ASP A 489 -21.71 68.07 -79.55
N GLU A 490 -20.43 68.14 -79.19
CA GLU A 490 -19.68 69.39 -79.07
C GLU A 490 -19.11 69.83 -80.43
N TYR A 491 -19.27 71.11 -80.80
CA TYR A 491 -18.60 71.71 -81.96
C TYR A 491 -17.75 72.91 -81.52
N LEU A 492 -16.43 72.84 -81.72
CA LEU A 492 -15.51 73.94 -81.46
C LEU A 492 -15.35 74.79 -82.71
N ARG A 493 -15.85 76.04 -82.68
CA ARG A 493 -15.85 76.99 -83.81
C ARG A 493 -16.61 76.50 -85.06
N GLY A 494 -17.43 75.45 -84.94
CA GLY A 494 -18.24 74.86 -86.01
C GLY A 494 -17.72 73.54 -86.56
N ASP A 495 -16.46 73.17 -86.27
CA ASP A 495 -15.94 71.83 -86.51
C ASP A 495 -16.37 70.91 -85.35
N PHE A 496 -16.73 69.66 -85.66
CA PHE A 496 -17.04 68.64 -84.65
C PHE A 496 -15.81 68.37 -83.76
N TYR A 497 -16.02 68.37 -82.45
CA TYR A 497 -14.97 68.18 -81.45
C TYR A 497 -15.04 66.76 -80.86
N GLU A 498 -16.11 66.46 -80.12
CA GLU A 498 -16.42 65.12 -79.61
C GLU A 498 -17.91 65.00 -79.27
N THR A 499 -18.39 63.78 -78.98
CA THR A 499 -19.75 63.52 -78.49
C THR A 499 -19.66 63.10 -77.02
N GLN A 500 -20.42 63.72 -76.13
CA GLN A 500 -20.45 63.43 -74.70
C GLN A 500 -21.85 63.00 -74.22
N TRP A 501 -21.91 62.22 -73.14
CA TRP A 501 -23.14 61.87 -72.45
C TRP A 501 -23.35 62.77 -71.23
N ILE A 502 -24.40 63.58 -71.28
CA ILE A 502 -24.70 64.62 -70.28
C ILE A 502 -25.98 64.29 -69.52
N ARG A 503 -25.92 64.36 -68.19
CA ARG A 503 -27.06 64.13 -67.30
C ARG A 503 -28.13 65.20 -67.51
N ASN A 504 -29.37 64.75 -67.71
CA ASN A 504 -30.57 65.56 -67.58
C ASN A 504 -30.88 65.75 -66.07
N THR A 505 -31.04 67.00 -65.61
CA THR A 505 -31.36 67.30 -64.20
C THR A 505 -32.81 67.03 -63.84
N ASP A 506 -33.74 67.30 -64.75
CA ASP A 506 -35.18 67.18 -64.54
C ASP A 506 -35.62 65.71 -64.50
N GLN A 507 -35.00 64.89 -65.36
CA GLN A 507 -35.20 63.43 -65.42
C GLN A 507 -34.26 62.67 -64.48
N SER A 508 -34.05 63.18 -63.26
CA SER A 508 -33.27 62.50 -62.22
C SER A 508 -34.11 62.19 -60.97
N ASN A 509 -34.05 60.95 -60.47
CA ASN A 509 -34.85 60.50 -59.35
C ASN A 509 -34.07 59.62 -58.35
N TYR A 510 -34.60 59.55 -57.13
CA TYR A 510 -34.17 58.59 -56.12
C TYR A 510 -35.35 57.69 -55.75
N GLU A 511 -35.19 56.39 -55.93
CA GLU A 511 -36.23 55.40 -55.66
C GLU A 511 -35.82 54.45 -54.53
N PRO A 512 -36.75 54.05 -53.64
CA PRO A 512 -36.49 52.97 -52.70
C PRO A 512 -36.34 51.67 -53.49
N VAL A 513 -35.35 50.86 -53.13
CA VAL A 513 -35.13 49.54 -53.73
C VAL A 513 -35.06 48.47 -52.65
N PHE A 514 -35.65 47.31 -52.91
CA PHE A 514 -35.60 46.14 -52.03
C PHE A 514 -35.09 44.92 -52.78
N GLU A 515 -34.42 44.02 -52.08
CA GLU A 515 -33.88 42.78 -52.65
C GLU A 515 -34.05 41.61 -51.67
N ILE A 516 -34.45 40.46 -52.19
CA ILE A 516 -34.56 39.21 -51.44
C ILE A 516 -34.05 38.04 -52.28
N GLY A 517 -33.31 37.11 -51.68
CA GLY A 517 -32.76 35.96 -52.40
C GLY A 517 -32.09 34.91 -51.52
N ALA A 518 -31.32 34.04 -52.17
CA ALA A 518 -30.57 32.95 -51.56
C ALA A 518 -29.08 32.99 -51.95
N ILE A 519 -28.22 32.56 -51.02
CA ILE A 519 -26.78 32.37 -51.24
C ILE A 519 -26.46 30.89 -51.02
N LEU A 520 -25.83 30.26 -52.01
CA LEU A 520 -25.28 28.90 -51.98
C LEU A 520 -23.76 28.98 -51.87
N ASN A 521 -23.20 28.71 -50.68
CA ASN A 521 -21.77 28.81 -50.39
C ASN A 521 -21.12 27.41 -50.31
N PHE A 522 -20.31 27.11 -51.32
CA PHE A 522 -19.58 25.87 -51.54
C PHE A 522 -18.11 26.03 -51.11
N SER A 523 -17.86 26.04 -49.80
CA SER A 523 -16.51 25.93 -49.22
C SER A 523 -15.49 26.99 -49.70
N GLY A 524 -15.89 28.25 -49.85
CA GLY A 524 -15.00 29.35 -50.27
C GLY A 524 -15.41 30.00 -51.59
N PHE A 525 -16.26 29.35 -52.39
CA PHE A 525 -16.95 29.94 -53.54
C PHE A 525 -18.45 30.00 -53.26
N HIS A 526 -19.14 31.05 -53.67
CA HIS A 526 -20.60 31.13 -53.54
C HIS A 526 -21.29 31.67 -54.78
N LEU A 527 -22.53 31.22 -54.98
CA LEU A 527 -23.48 31.73 -55.94
C LEU A 527 -24.61 32.42 -55.18
N GLN A 528 -25.07 33.58 -55.64
CA GLN A 528 -26.29 34.21 -55.15
C GLN A 528 -27.30 34.40 -56.27
N ALA A 529 -28.58 34.25 -55.94
CA ALA A 529 -29.69 34.52 -56.85
C ALA A 529 -30.85 35.15 -56.04
N GLY A 530 -31.46 36.20 -56.59
CA GLY A 530 -32.50 36.96 -55.91
C GLY A 530 -33.46 37.65 -56.87
N ILE A 531 -34.40 38.38 -56.27
CA ILE A 531 -35.31 39.29 -56.95
C ILE A 531 -35.14 40.67 -56.29
N LYS A 532 -34.84 41.66 -57.14
CA LYS A 532 -34.83 43.09 -56.81
C LYS A 532 -36.16 43.71 -57.25
N GLY A 533 -36.63 44.72 -56.54
CA GLY A 533 -37.77 45.52 -56.96
C GLY A 533 -37.71 46.96 -56.44
N TYR A 534 -38.35 47.85 -57.19
CA TYR A 534 -38.64 49.23 -56.78
C TYR A 534 -40.09 49.36 -56.29
N ASP A 535 -40.98 48.59 -56.90
CA ASP A 535 -42.39 48.42 -56.55
C ASP A 535 -42.85 46.98 -56.93
N ALA A 536 -44.16 46.75 -56.99
CA ALA A 536 -44.73 45.43 -57.29
C ALA A 536 -44.77 45.08 -58.80
N GLU A 537 -44.55 46.05 -59.68
CA GLU A 537 -44.59 45.87 -61.14
C GLU A 537 -43.18 45.81 -61.73
N ARG A 538 -42.26 46.63 -61.23
CA ARG A 538 -40.84 46.71 -61.65
C ARG A 538 -39.97 45.78 -60.78
N THR A 539 -39.90 44.52 -61.17
CA THR A 539 -39.05 43.48 -60.53
C THR A 539 -38.03 42.89 -61.51
N PHE A 540 -36.84 42.59 -61.01
CA PHE A 540 -35.67 42.17 -61.78
C PHE A 540 -35.00 40.96 -61.11
N ILE A 541 -34.49 40.01 -61.90
CA ILE A 541 -33.71 38.88 -61.36
C ILE A 541 -32.27 39.35 -61.13
N THR A 542 -31.75 39.10 -59.92
CA THR A 542 -30.35 39.35 -59.59
C THR A 542 -29.58 38.04 -59.53
N LEU A 543 -28.38 38.02 -60.12
CA LEU A 543 -27.47 36.88 -60.10
C LEU A 543 -26.10 37.36 -59.61
N GLY A 544 -25.34 36.49 -58.94
CA GLY A 544 -23.99 36.82 -58.54
C GLY A 544 -23.11 35.60 -58.25
N GLY A 545 -21.81 35.80 -58.39
CA GLY A 545 -20.78 34.81 -58.12
C GLY A 545 -19.62 35.45 -57.35
N GLY A 546 -19.10 34.74 -56.35
CA GLY A 546 -18.18 35.34 -55.40
C GLY A 546 -17.38 34.34 -54.59
N PHE A 547 -16.55 34.88 -53.69
CA PHE A 547 -15.71 34.13 -52.77
C PHE A 547 -16.04 34.44 -51.32
N SER A 548 -15.87 33.46 -50.45
CA SER A 548 -16.02 33.57 -48.99
C SER A 548 -14.69 33.25 -48.30
N PHE A 549 -14.35 34.00 -47.26
CA PHE A 549 -13.04 33.99 -46.60
C PHE A 549 -13.14 34.09 -45.07
#